data_AF-A0A938LU12-F1
#
_entry.id   AF-A0A938LU12-F1
#
_cell.length_a   1.000
_cell.length_b   1.000
_cell.length_c   1.000
_cell.angle_alpha   90.00
_cell.angle_beta   90.00
_cell.angle_gamma   90.00
#
_symmetry.space_group_name_H-M   'P 1'
#
loop_
_entity.id
_entity.type
_entity.pdbx_description
1 polymer ?
#
loop_
_entity_poly.entity_id
_entity_poly.type
_entity_poly.pdbx_seq_one_letter_code
_entity_poly.pdbx_strand_id
1 'polypeptide(L)'
;MKKQLLGTCAEETNLPNDRSPSCSRRSLLQGLGGLSLAGVLGASLEDQIAYATQGVSRASQPSQLRITDLRVAVITGAPMRVPLLRIDTNQGISGYGEVRDGGSKRYALMLKSRLLGENPCDVERIFKQIRQFGHHGRQGGGVSGVEMALWDLTGKAYGVPVYRLLGGKYRSRIRLYADTPSVTDKAGFAQKLRERVKAGFSFLKMDLGINLIRNVPGALSRPPDTDWGRYQSTMHPFTRI
;
A
#
# COMPACT_ATOMS: atom_id res chain seq x y z
N MET A 1 6.06 44.75 14.99
CA MET A 1 5.26 43.70 15.68
C MET A 1 4.86 42.63 14.69
N LYS A 2 5.50 41.45 14.74
CA LYS A 2 4.96 40.12 14.39
C LYS A 2 6.08 39.11 14.67
N LYS A 3 6.15 38.66 15.92
CA LYS A 3 7.06 37.60 16.37
C LYS A 3 6.59 36.27 15.79
N GLN A 4 7.53 35.58 15.18
CA GLN A 4 7.44 34.26 14.61
C GLN A 4 7.46 33.24 15.76
N LEU A 5 6.37 32.50 15.96
CA LEU A 5 6.33 31.36 16.88
C LEU A 5 6.93 30.15 16.16
N LEU A 6 8.24 29.98 16.34
CA LEU A 6 8.93 28.72 16.07
C LEU A 6 8.62 27.77 17.24
N GLY A 7 7.59 26.95 17.06
CA GLY A 7 7.31 25.80 17.92
C GLY A 7 8.26 24.66 17.57
N THR A 8 9.16 24.34 18.50
CA THR A 8 10.00 23.15 18.49
C THR A 8 9.15 21.91 18.71
N CYS A 9 8.82 21.16 17.65
CA CYS A 9 8.29 19.81 17.76
C CYS A 9 9.43 18.80 17.59
N ALA A 10 10.16 18.55 18.67
CA ALA A 10 11.00 17.37 18.82
C ALA A 10 10.58 16.70 20.12
N GLU A 11 9.42 16.05 20.08
CA GLU A 11 9.00 15.10 21.11
C GLU A 11 9.20 13.71 20.51
N GLU A 12 10.22 13.01 21.01
CA GLU A 12 10.46 11.60 20.73
C GLU A 12 9.26 10.80 21.21
N THR A 13 8.38 10.43 20.28
CA THR A 13 7.35 9.42 20.53
C THR A 13 8.03 8.06 20.58
N ASN A 14 8.39 7.63 21.78
CA ASN A 14 8.72 6.23 22.08
C ASN A 14 7.50 5.36 21.73
N LEU A 15 7.48 4.83 20.51
CA LEU A 15 6.53 3.80 20.12
C LEU A 15 6.83 2.56 20.98
N PRO A 16 5.84 2.00 21.69
CA PRO A 16 6.04 0.80 22.48
C PRO A 16 6.52 -0.33 21.57
N ASN A 17 7.56 -1.03 22.03
CA ASN A 17 8.13 -2.20 21.38
C ASN A 17 7.01 -3.25 21.18
N ASP A 18 6.48 -3.36 19.97
CA ASP A 18 5.45 -4.33 19.59
C ASP A 18 6.08 -5.74 19.55
N ARG A 19 6.28 -6.31 20.73
CA ARG A 19 6.42 -7.74 20.92
C ARG A 19 5.01 -8.34 20.87
N SER A 20 4.46 -8.45 19.66
CA SER A 20 3.34 -9.36 19.43
C SER A 20 3.71 -10.74 20.00
N PRO A 21 2.88 -11.34 20.87
CA PRO A 21 3.20 -12.63 21.46
C PRO A 21 3.28 -13.64 20.31
N SER A 22 4.49 -14.12 20.01
CA SER A 22 4.67 -15.15 19.01
C SER A 22 3.93 -16.39 19.51
N CYS A 23 2.82 -16.73 18.87
CA CYS A 23 2.10 -17.95 19.17
C CYS A 23 3.01 -19.15 18.84
N SER A 24 3.62 -19.70 19.88
CA SER A 24 4.48 -20.88 19.84
C SER A 24 3.62 -22.08 20.20
N ARG A 25 3.96 -23.30 19.75
CA ARG A 25 3.33 -24.53 20.26
C ARG A 25 3.35 -24.59 21.81
N ARG A 26 4.32 -23.92 22.43
CA ARG A 26 4.45 -23.76 23.87
C ARG A 26 3.46 -22.76 24.48
N SER A 27 3.03 -21.71 23.75
CA SER A 27 1.98 -20.80 24.21
C SER A 27 0.57 -21.40 24.05
N LEU A 28 0.38 -22.32 23.11
CA LEU A 28 -0.87 -23.08 22.98
C LEU A 28 -1.07 -24.04 24.16
N LEU A 29 0.01 -24.70 24.62
CA LEU A 29 -0.01 -25.53 25.83
C LEU A 29 -0.12 -24.72 27.13
N GLN A 30 0.46 -23.51 27.18
CA GLN A 30 0.24 -22.60 28.30
C GLN A 30 -1.17 -21.99 28.31
N GLY A 31 -1.77 -21.75 27.14
CA GLY A 31 -3.17 -21.34 27.01
C GLY A 31 -4.18 -22.44 27.38
N LEU A 32 -3.80 -23.71 27.24
CA LEU A 32 -4.53 -24.86 27.80
C LEU A 32 -4.29 -25.05 29.31
N GLY A 33 -3.28 -24.40 29.88
CA GLY A 33 -2.94 -24.52 31.30
C GLY A 33 -3.81 -23.70 32.25
N GLY A 34 -4.73 -22.87 31.74
CA GLY A 34 -5.59 -22.01 32.56
C GLY A 34 -6.92 -22.64 33.00
N LEU A 35 -7.33 -23.76 32.39
CA LEU A 35 -8.43 -24.60 32.89
C LEU A 35 -7.80 -25.83 33.55
N SER A 36 -7.94 -25.95 34.86
CA SER A 36 -7.68 -27.22 35.52
C SER A 36 -8.56 -28.30 34.87
N LEU A 37 -8.09 -29.55 34.84
CA LEU A 37 -8.88 -30.69 34.35
C LEU A 37 -10.27 -30.75 35.03
N ALA A 38 -10.36 -30.28 36.29
CA ALA A 38 -11.59 -30.13 37.05
C ALA A 38 -12.55 -29.07 36.48
N GLY A 39 -12.04 -27.96 35.93
CA GLY A 39 -12.86 -26.95 35.24
C GLY A 39 -13.40 -27.42 33.90
N VAL A 40 -12.68 -28.29 33.18
CA VAL A 40 -13.14 -28.88 31.91
C VAL A 40 -14.22 -29.95 32.13
N LEU A 41 -14.11 -30.73 33.21
CA LEU A 41 -15.06 -31.81 33.51
C LEU A 41 -16.40 -31.31 34.09
N GLY A 42 -16.43 -30.11 34.67
CA GLY A 42 -17.64 -29.50 35.25
C GLY A 42 -18.28 -28.37 34.42
N ALA A 43 -17.61 -27.88 33.38
CA ALA A 43 -18.12 -26.80 32.54
C ALA A 43 -19.01 -27.34 31.41
N SER A 44 -20.01 -26.54 31.03
CA SER A 44 -20.86 -26.85 29.89
C SER A 44 -20.03 -26.94 28.60
N LEU A 45 -20.50 -27.69 27.61
CA LEU A 45 -19.84 -27.78 26.31
C LEU A 45 -19.65 -26.38 25.68
N GLU A 46 -20.58 -25.46 25.94
CA GLU A 46 -20.57 -24.08 25.46
C GLU A 46 -19.40 -23.29 26.06
N ASP A 47 -19.16 -23.44 27.37
CA ASP A 47 -18.03 -22.80 28.06
C ASP A 47 -16.68 -23.33 27.57
N GLN A 48 -16.60 -24.64 27.31
CA GLN A 48 -15.41 -25.26 26.73
C GLN A 48 -15.10 -24.73 25.33
N ILE A 49 -16.13 -24.59 24.48
CA ILE A 49 -16.02 -24.01 23.13
C ILE A 49 -15.67 -22.51 23.20
N ALA A 50 -16.31 -21.76 24.10
CA ALA A 50 -16.04 -20.34 24.31
C ALA A 50 -14.59 -20.10 24.73
N TYR A 51 -14.07 -20.91 25.66
CA TYR A 51 -12.68 -20.85 26.12
C TYR A 51 -11.69 -21.25 25.01
N ALA A 52 -11.94 -22.35 24.30
CA ALA A 52 -11.09 -22.79 23.19
C ALA A 52 -11.00 -21.74 22.07
N THR A 53 -12.06 -20.96 21.87
CA THR A 53 -12.12 -19.92 20.83
C THR A 53 -11.78 -18.51 21.32
N GLN A 54 -11.48 -18.31 22.62
CA GLN A 54 -11.25 -16.98 23.19
C GLN A 54 -10.04 -16.24 22.60
N GLY A 55 -9.02 -16.99 22.15
CA GLY A 55 -7.83 -16.44 21.50
C GLY A 55 -7.98 -16.24 19.99
N VAL A 56 -9.12 -16.64 19.40
CA VAL A 56 -9.38 -16.48 17.98
C VAL A 56 -10.10 -15.16 17.76
N SER A 57 -9.47 -14.25 17.03
CA SER A 57 -10.08 -12.97 16.65
C SER A 57 -11.41 -13.22 15.93
N ARG A 58 -12.51 -12.75 16.53
CA ARG A 58 -13.87 -12.84 15.97
C ARG A 58 -14.24 -11.64 15.09
N ALA A 59 -13.26 -10.85 14.64
CA ALA A 59 -13.52 -9.65 13.85
C ALA A 59 -14.33 -9.94 12.57
N SER A 60 -14.25 -11.18 12.07
CA SER A 60 -15.15 -11.71 11.04
C SER A 60 -15.13 -13.25 11.03
N GLN A 61 -16.09 -13.85 10.33
CA GLN A 61 -16.09 -15.24 9.88
C GLN A 61 -15.71 -15.27 8.39
N PRO A 62 -14.45 -15.59 8.03
CA PRO A 62 -13.96 -15.50 6.66
C PRO A 62 -14.79 -16.27 5.63
N SER A 63 -15.32 -17.43 6.00
CA SER A 63 -16.14 -18.27 5.12
C SER A 63 -17.51 -17.67 4.78
N GLN A 64 -18.02 -16.75 5.61
CA GLN A 64 -19.33 -16.10 5.45
C GLN A 64 -19.23 -14.64 5.01
N LEU A 65 -18.03 -14.15 4.70
CA LEU A 65 -17.86 -12.80 4.19
C LEU A 65 -18.46 -12.68 2.80
N ARG A 66 -19.15 -11.56 2.58
CA ARG A 66 -19.74 -11.19 1.30
C ARG A 66 -19.52 -9.70 1.09
N ILE A 67 -19.07 -9.34 -0.10
CA ILE A 67 -18.95 -7.94 -0.51
C ILE A 67 -20.35 -7.35 -0.66
N THR A 68 -20.59 -6.20 -0.02
CA THR A 68 -21.86 -5.48 -0.03
C THR A 68 -21.80 -4.18 -0.81
N ASP A 69 -20.63 -3.56 -0.90
CA ASP A 69 -20.47 -2.31 -1.63
C ASP A 69 -19.03 -2.11 -2.15
N LEU A 70 -18.89 -1.28 -3.18
CA LEU A 70 -17.64 -0.71 -3.66
C LEU A 70 -17.84 0.78 -3.92
N ARG A 71 -17.07 1.60 -3.20
CA ARG A 71 -17.12 3.06 -3.20
C ARG A 71 -15.77 3.65 -3.57
N VAL A 72 -15.77 4.90 -4.01
CA VAL A 72 -14.55 5.61 -4.39
C VAL A 72 -14.49 6.99 -3.74
N ALA A 73 -13.35 7.32 -3.15
CA ALA A 73 -12.97 8.67 -2.77
C ALA A 73 -11.82 9.16 -3.66
N VAL A 74 -11.76 10.46 -3.94
CA VAL A 74 -10.62 11.05 -4.65
C VAL A 74 -10.01 12.11 -3.76
N ILE A 75 -8.71 12.01 -3.50
CA ILE A 75 -7.99 12.97 -2.66
C ILE A 75 -7.89 14.31 -3.39
N THR A 76 -8.35 15.37 -2.74
CA THR A 76 -8.22 16.76 -3.21
C THR A 76 -6.86 17.32 -2.77
N GLY A 77 -6.24 18.16 -3.61
CA GLY A 77 -4.94 18.79 -3.30
C GLY A 77 -3.72 17.88 -3.46
N ALA A 78 -3.90 16.61 -3.84
CA ALA A 78 -2.79 15.75 -4.24
C ALA A 78 -2.19 16.21 -5.58
N PRO A 79 -0.86 16.06 -5.80
CA PRO A 79 -0.20 16.50 -7.03
C PRO A 79 -0.70 15.75 -8.28
N MET A 80 -1.25 14.55 -8.10
CA MET A 80 -1.89 13.74 -9.13
C MET A 80 -3.27 13.28 -8.65
N ARG A 81 -4.12 12.86 -9.58
CA ARG A 81 -5.40 12.24 -9.23
C ARG A 81 -5.16 10.88 -8.58
N VAL A 82 -5.60 10.73 -7.34
CA VAL A 82 -5.49 9.50 -6.53
C VAL A 82 -6.90 9.00 -6.16
N PRO A 83 -7.52 8.10 -6.95
CA PRO A 83 -8.77 7.46 -6.59
C PRO A 83 -8.52 6.29 -5.64
N LEU A 84 -9.06 6.39 -4.43
CA LEU A 84 -9.06 5.33 -3.43
C LEU A 84 -10.36 4.55 -3.50
N LEU A 85 -10.26 3.23 -3.56
CA LEU A 85 -11.38 2.30 -3.48
C LEU A 85 -11.61 1.89 -2.02
N ARG A 86 -12.88 1.75 -1.66
CA ARG A 86 -13.31 1.09 -0.42
C ARG A 86 -14.31 0.00 -0.78
N ILE A 87 -14.02 -1.24 -0.38
CA ILE A 87 -14.93 -2.39 -0.50
C ILE A 87 -15.47 -2.69 0.89
N ASP A 88 -16.79 -2.74 1.03
CA ASP A 88 -17.47 -3.05 2.29
C ASP A 88 -18.03 -4.48 2.27
N THR A 89 -18.17 -5.05 3.46
CA THR A 89 -18.67 -6.42 3.65
C THR A 89 -19.89 -6.47 4.57
N ASN A 90 -20.59 -7.59 4.57
CA ASN A 90 -21.71 -7.89 5.45
C ASN A 90 -21.35 -8.00 6.94
N GLN A 91 -20.05 -8.04 7.29
CA GLN A 91 -19.59 -8.20 8.67
C GLN A 91 -18.84 -6.96 9.20
N GLY A 92 -19.02 -5.81 8.54
CA GLY A 92 -18.51 -4.52 9.04
C GLY A 92 -17.03 -4.25 8.80
N ILE A 93 -16.28 -5.19 8.22
CA ILE A 93 -14.91 -4.94 7.77
C ILE A 93 -14.87 -4.36 6.35
N SER A 94 -13.90 -3.49 6.10
CA SER A 94 -13.70 -2.85 4.78
C SER A 94 -12.25 -3.00 4.30
N GLY A 95 -12.09 -3.18 2.99
CA GLY A 95 -10.81 -3.20 2.28
C GLY A 95 -10.56 -1.94 1.50
N TYR A 96 -9.30 -1.57 1.38
CA TYR A 96 -8.86 -0.37 0.68
C TYR A 96 -7.86 -0.71 -0.41
N GLY A 97 -8.00 -0.05 -1.55
CA GLY A 97 -7.07 -0.15 -2.66
C GLY A 97 -6.99 1.16 -3.41
N GLU A 98 -6.00 1.28 -4.29
CA GLU A 98 -5.76 2.52 -5.04
C GLU A 98 -5.83 2.23 -6.54
N VAL A 99 -6.57 3.07 -7.27
CA VAL A 99 -6.50 3.06 -8.73
C VAL A 99 -5.25 3.82 -9.13
N ARG A 100 -4.41 3.16 -9.93
CA ARG A 100 -3.18 3.75 -10.49
C ARG A 100 -3.37 5.20 -10.99
N ASP A 101 -2.31 6.00 -10.84
CA ASP A 101 -2.18 7.36 -11.39
C ASP A 101 -2.74 7.51 -12.82
N GLY A 102 -3.64 8.47 -13.02
CA GLY A 102 -4.30 8.70 -14.31
C GLY A 102 -5.23 7.57 -14.79
N GLY A 103 -5.40 6.50 -14.01
CA GLY A 103 -6.37 5.45 -14.21
C GLY A 103 -7.80 5.92 -13.99
N SER A 104 -8.75 5.23 -14.61
CA SER A 104 -10.17 5.58 -14.55
C SER A 104 -10.84 4.98 -13.32
N LYS A 105 -11.30 5.84 -12.39
CA LYS A 105 -12.16 5.40 -11.28
C LYS A 105 -13.47 4.75 -11.75
N ARG A 106 -13.97 5.14 -12.93
CA ARG A 106 -15.19 4.56 -13.51
C ARG A 106 -14.98 3.09 -13.87
N TYR A 107 -13.77 2.72 -14.32
CA TYR A 107 -13.43 1.33 -14.61
C TYR A 107 -13.36 0.47 -13.35
N ALA A 108 -12.94 1.03 -12.21
CA ALA A 108 -13.08 0.33 -10.94
C ALA A 108 -14.57 0.16 -10.54
N LEU A 109 -15.36 1.23 -10.65
CA LEU A 109 -16.79 1.20 -10.29
C LEU A 109 -17.63 0.21 -11.11
N MET A 110 -17.36 0.04 -12.41
CA MET A 110 -18.07 -0.96 -13.22
C MET A 110 -17.87 -2.40 -12.72
N LEU A 111 -16.73 -2.69 -12.08
CA LEU A 111 -16.43 -4.01 -11.53
C LEU A 111 -17.33 -4.35 -10.35
N LYS A 112 -17.95 -3.37 -9.68
CA LYS A 112 -18.88 -3.59 -8.56
C LYS A 112 -19.90 -4.68 -8.86
N SER A 113 -20.51 -4.66 -10.04
CA SER A 113 -21.52 -5.64 -10.47
C SER A 113 -21.01 -7.09 -10.53
N ARG A 114 -19.70 -7.33 -10.52
CA ARG A 114 -19.06 -8.66 -10.50
C ARG A 114 -18.55 -9.04 -9.11
N LEU A 115 -18.56 -8.10 -8.17
CA LEU A 115 -18.00 -8.27 -6.82
C LEU A 115 -19.10 -8.49 -5.78
N LEU A 116 -20.29 -7.91 -5.97
CA LEU A 116 -21.37 -7.99 -4.97
C LEU A 116 -21.74 -9.45 -4.68
N GLY A 117 -21.81 -9.80 -3.39
CA GLY A 117 -22.14 -11.14 -2.91
C GLY A 117 -20.98 -12.13 -2.88
N GLU A 118 -19.86 -11.81 -3.55
CA GLU A 118 -18.66 -12.66 -3.58
C GLU A 118 -17.94 -12.66 -2.22
N ASN A 119 -17.26 -13.76 -1.92
CA ASN A 119 -16.39 -13.82 -0.75
C ASN A 119 -15.03 -13.16 -1.07
N PRO A 120 -14.64 -12.07 -0.37
CA PRO A 120 -13.41 -11.35 -0.68
C PRO A 120 -12.14 -12.17 -0.42
N CYS A 121 -12.21 -13.27 0.33
CA CYS A 121 -11.07 -14.17 0.57
C CYS A 121 -10.72 -15.02 -0.66
N ASP A 122 -11.60 -15.12 -1.66
CA ASP A 122 -11.35 -15.84 -2.92
C ASP A 122 -10.59 -14.97 -3.93
N VAL A 123 -9.51 -14.31 -3.49
CA VAL A 123 -8.84 -13.22 -4.23
C VAL A 123 -8.47 -13.63 -5.65
N GLU A 124 -7.83 -14.79 -5.83
CA GLU A 124 -7.38 -15.29 -7.15
C GLU A 124 -8.55 -15.58 -8.09
N ARG A 125 -9.65 -16.14 -7.58
CA ARG A 125 -10.85 -16.44 -8.38
C ARG A 125 -11.48 -15.15 -8.87
N ILE A 126 -11.69 -14.18 -7.97
CA ILE A 126 -12.25 -12.88 -8.31
C ILE A 126 -11.32 -12.15 -9.29
N PHE A 127 -10.01 -12.15 -9.03
CA PHE A 127 -9.03 -11.53 -9.92
C PHE A 127 -9.09 -12.12 -11.34
N LYS A 128 -9.13 -13.45 -11.48
CA LYS A 128 -9.31 -14.12 -12.78
C LYS A 128 -10.61 -13.75 -13.49
N GLN A 129 -11.68 -13.48 -12.75
CA GLN A 129 -12.95 -13.02 -13.31
C GLN A 129 -12.83 -11.58 -13.84
N ILE A 130 -12.19 -10.68 -13.08
CA ILE A 130 -12.14 -9.25 -13.43
C ILE A 130 -10.97 -8.85 -14.32
N ARG A 131 -9.90 -9.67 -14.42
CA ARG A 131 -8.67 -9.33 -15.18
C ARG A 131 -8.92 -9.00 -16.64
N GLN A 132 -9.95 -9.60 -17.25
CA GLN A 132 -10.32 -9.36 -18.64
C GLN A 132 -10.81 -7.92 -18.91
N PHE A 133 -11.23 -7.20 -17.86
CA PHE A 133 -11.62 -5.79 -17.94
C PHE A 133 -10.44 -4.84 -17.70
N GLY A 134 -9.24 -5.38 -17.48
CA GLY A 134 -8.00 -4.64 -17.37
C GLY A 134 -7.12 -4.79 -18.60
N HIS A 135 -6.11 -3.93 -18.71
CA HIS A 135 -5.07 -4.03 -19.72
C HIS A 135 -3.75 -3.44 -19.19
N HIS A 136 -2.71 -3.39 -20.01
CA HIS A 136 -1.45 -2.76 -19.62
C HIS A 136 -1.63 -1.28 -19.26
N GLY A 137 -0.70 -0.75 -18.48
CA GLY A 137 -0.67 0.68 -18.21
C GLY A 137 -1.76 1.15 -17.24
N ARG A 138 -2.38 2.28 -17.56
CA ARG A 138 -3.45 2.91 -16.75
C ARG A 138 -4.80 2.22 -16.88
N GLN A 139 -5.01 1.44 -17.95
CA GLN A 139 -6.26 0.71 -18.19
C GLN A 139 -6.47 -0.39 -17.14
N GLY A 140 -5.41 -1.05 -16.68
CA GLY A 140 -5.47 -2.05 -15.61
C GLY A 140 -5.59 -1.49 -14.19
N GLY A 141 -5.54 -0.16 -14.01
CA GLY A 141 -5.50 0.46 -12.68
C GLY A 141 -6.73 0.14 -11.81
N GLY A 142 -7.91 0.02 -12.42
CA GLY A 142 -9.14 -0.34 -11.68
C GLY A 142 -9.12 -1.77 -11.17
N VAL A 143 -8.65 -2.71 -11.99
CA VAL A 143 -8.51 -4.14 -11.63
C VAL A 143 -7.50 -4.31 -10.49
N SER A 144 -6.33 -3.67 -10.61
CA SER A 144 -5.29 -3.72 -9.57
C SER A 144 -5.76 -3.10 -8.26
N GLY A 145 -6.45 -1.96 -8.30
CA GLY A 145 -7.01 -1.35 -7.09
C GLY A 145 -8.04 -2.24 -6.39
N VAL A 146 -8.87 -2.97 -7.14
CA VAL A 146 -9.81 -3.94 -6.55
C VAL A 146 -9.05 -5.08 -5.87
N GLU A 147 -8.08 -5.68 -6.56
CA GLU A 147 -7.30 -6.79 -6.02
C GLU A 147 -6.51 -6.41 -4.75
N MET A 148 -5.94 -5.21 -4.70
CA MET A 148 -5.35 -4.65 -3.47
C MET A 148 -6.36 -4.59 -2.31
N ALA A 149 -7.59 -4.13 -2.56
CA ALA A 149 -8.64 -4.06 -1.55
C ALA A 149 -9.11 -5.44 -1.08
N LEU A 150 -9.12 -6.45 -1.96
CA LEU A 150 -9.43 -7.83 -1.59
C LEU A 150 -8.34 -8.44 -0.70
N TRP A 151 -7.05 -8.18 -0.99
CA TRP A 151 -5.96 -8.61 -0.11
C TRP A 151 -6.00 -7.94 1.25
N ASP A 152 -6.32 -6.64 1.32
CA ASP A 152 -6.51 -5.92 2.57
C ASP A 152 -7.67 -6.53 3.40
N LEU A 153 -8.82 -6.82 2.76
CA LEU A 153 -9.92 -7.55 3.40
C LEU A 153 -9.50 -8.92 3.91
N THR A 154 -8.77 -9.68 3.10
CA THR A 154 -8.32 -11.03 3.44
C THR A 154 -7.38 -11.00 4.65
N GLY A 155 -6.41 -10.08 4.66
CA GLY A 155 -5.52 -9.87 5.80
C GLY A 155 -6.29 -9.51 7.09
N LYS A 156 -7.24 -8.59 7.00
CA LYS A 156 -8.12 -8.22 8.13
C LYS A 156 -8.99 -9.37 8.60
N ALA A 157 -9.57 -10.14 7.67
CA ALA A 157 -10.44 -11.26 7.97
C ALA A 157 -9.70 -12.36 8.74
N TYR A 158 -8.46 -12.65 8.35
CA TYR A 158 -7.60 -13.63 9.02
C TYR A 158 -6.78 -13.06 10.18
N GLY A 159 -6.85 -11.75 10.46
CA GLY A 159 -6.09 -11.10 11.52
C GLY A 159 -4.57 -11.15 11.31
N VAL A 160 -4.10 -11.19 10.05
CA VAL A 160 -2.68 -11.28 9.72
C VAL A 160 -2.27 -10.20 8.71
N PRO A 161 -1.04 -9.69 8.77
CA PRO A 161 -0.55 -8.78 7.74
C PRO A 161 -0.43 -9.53 6.39
N VAL A 162 -0.83 -8.88 5.30
CA VAL A 162 -0.96 -9.48 3.95
C VAL A 162 0.30 -10.24 3.51
N TYR A 163 1.51 -9.75 3.82
CA TYR A 163 2.75 -10.44 3.46
C TYR A 163 2.85 -11.87 4.03
N ARG A 164 2.14 -12.20 5.12
CA ARG A 164 2.07 -13.56 5.66
C ARG A 164 1.34 -14.50 4.72
N LEU A 165 0.29 -14.00 4.06
CA LEU A 165 -0.48 -14.74 3.07
C LEU A 165 0.29 -14.91 1.75
N LEU A 166 1.19 -13.96 1.44
CA LEU A 166 2.03 -13.97 0.23
C LEU A 166 3.35 -14.77 0.37
N GLY A 167 3.44 -15.67 1.35
CA GLY A 167 4.61 -16.53 1.55
C GLY A 167 5.54 -16.14 2.69
N GLY A 168 5.15 -15.19 3.55
CA GLY A 168 5.84 -14.91 4.81
C GLY A 168 6.92 -13.82 4.75
N LYS A 169 7.63 -13.66 5.87
CA LYS A 169 8.58 -12.56 6.08
C LYS A 169 9.99 -12.99 5.67
N TYR A 170 10.50 -12.39 4.59
CA TYR A 170 11.89 -12.61 4.13
C TYR A 170 12.90 -11.58 4.69
N ARG A 171 12.42 -10.43 5.18
CA ARG A 171 13.26 -9.34 5.69
C ARG A 171 12.54 -8.54 6.77
N SER A 172 13.30 -7.94 7.68
CA SER A 172 12.77 -7.09 8.76
C SER A 172 12.58 -5.64 8.36
N ARG A 173 13.33 -5.17 7.36
CA ARG A 173 13.30 -3.80 6.84
C ARG A 173 13.36 -3.79 5.32
N ILE A 174 12.70 -2.81 4.71
CA ILE A 174 12.72 -2.56 3.27
C ILE A 174 13.53 -1.28 3.04
N ARG A 175 14.51 -1.32 2.14
CA ARG A 175 15.30 -0.14 1.79
C ARG A 175 14.45 0.77 0.91
N LEU A 176 14.27 2.02 1.32
CA LEU A 176 13.62 3.05 0.52
C LEU A 176 14.68 3.87 -0.22
N TYR A 177 14.31 4.44 -1.37
CA TYR A 177 15.11 5.44 -2.06
C TYR A 177 14.37 6.77 -2.06
N ALA A 178 15.12 7.88 -2.13
CA ALA A 178 14.54 9.22 -2.28
C ALA A 178 14.54 9.65 -3.75
N ASP A 179 13.38 10.07 -4.26
CA ASP A 179 13.22 10.52 -5.65
C ASP A 179 13.81 11.91 -5.89
N THR A 180 14.20 12.23 -7.11
CA THR A 180 14.91 13.46 -7.51
C THR A 180 14.32 14.75 -6.91
N PRO A 181 15.13 15.68 -6.34
CA PRO A 181 14.63 16.96 -5.85
C PRO A 181 14.12 17.87 -6.98
N SER A 182 13.01 18.59 -6.73
CA SER A 182 12.47 19.60 -7.65
C SER A 182 13.19 20.95 -7.49
N VAL A 183 14.44 21.04 -7.96
CA VAL A 183 15.25 22.27 -7.94
C VAL A 183 15.88 22.54 -9.30
N THR A 184 16.09 23.81 -9.62
CA THR A 184 16.53 24.25 -10.97
C THR A 184 18.02 24.58 -11.06
N ASP A 185 18.75 24.57 -9.93
CA ASP A 185 20.18 24.87 -9.88
C ASP A 185 20.99 23.72 -9.25
N LYS A 186 22.28 23.64 -9.62
CA LYS A 186 23.19 22.56 -9.20
C LYS A 186 23.46 22.57 -7.69
N ALA A 187 23.56 23.75 -7.08
CA ALA A 187 23.95 23.89 -5.67
C ALA A 187 22.81 23.45 -4.74
N GLY A 188 21.58 23.89 -5.03
CA GLY A 188 20.36 23.46 -4.37
C GLY A 188 20.13 21.96 -4.53
N PHE A 189 20.44 21.40 -5.71
CA PHE A 189 20.38 19.96 -5.95
C PHE A 189 21.32 19.18 -5.03
N ALA A 190 22.60 19.58 -5.00
CA ALA A 190 23.59 18.96 -4.13
C ALA A 190 23.23 19.11 -2.65
N GLN A 191 22.68 20.26 -2.24
CA GLN A 191 22.19 20.48 -0.88
C GLN A 191 21.05 19.51 -0.53
N LYS A 192 20.02 19.39 -1.37
CA LYS A 192 18.88 18.50 -1.14
C LYS A 192 19.29 17.03 -1.06
N LEU A 193 20.27 16.61 -1.87
CA LEU A 193 20.84 15.27 -1.75
C LEU A 193 21.57 15.07 -0.42
N ARG A 194 22.41 16.03 0.00
CA ARG A 194 23.08 15.97 1.32
C ARG A 194 22.08 15.89 2.47
N GLU A 195 20.98 16.65 2.41
CA GLU A 195 19.89 16.59 3.39
C GLU A 195 19.27 15.19 3.47
N ARG A 196 19.10 14.50 2.34
CA ARG A 196 18.54 13.14 2.30
C ARG A 196 19.51 12.08 2.80
N VAL A 197 20.80 12.22 2.48
CA VAL A 197 21.83 11.36 3.08
C VAL A 197 21.83 11.53 4.59
N LYS A 198 21.76 12.78 5.08
CA LYS A 198 21.65 13.08 6.52
C LYS A 198 20.36 12.50 7.14
N ALA A 199 19.27 12.44 6.39
CA ALA A 199 18.02 11.78 6.81
C ALA A 199 18.08 10.23 6.78
N GLY A 200 19.22 9.64 6.39
CA GLY A 200 19.46 8.20 6.44
C GLY A 200 19.18 7.46 5.13
N PHE A 201 18.88 8.16 4.03
CA PHE A 201 18.75 7.52 2.73
C PHE A 201 20.11 7.08 2.20
N SER A 202 20.26 5.77 2.00
CA SER A 202 21.45 5.17 1.39
C SER A 202 21.33 4.96 -0.12
N PHE A 203 20.14 5.17 -0.68
CA PHE A 203 19.89 5.05 -2.12
C PHE A 203 19.10 6.26 -2.62
N LEU A 204 19.60 6.90 -3.67
CA LEU A 204 19.06 8.17 -4.18
C LEU A 204 18.86 8.03 -5.68
N LYS A 205 17.68 8.44 -6.16
CA LYS A 205 17.42 8.63 -7.59
C LYS A 205 17.77 10.08 -7.96
N MET A 206 18.39 10.24 -9.13
CA MET A 206 18.86 11.51 -9.64
C MET A 206 18.55 11.61 -11.13
N ASP A 207 17.61 12.49 -11.47
CA ASP A 207 17.33 12.92 -12.83
C ASP A 207 17.98 14.30 -13.03
N LEU A 208 19.03 14.36 -13.86
CA LEU A 208 19.64 15.63 -14.22
C LEU A 208 18.80 16.30 -15.31
N GLY A 209 18.02 17.30 -14.93
CA GLY A 209 17.26 18.10 -15.89
C GLY A 209 18.18 18.74 -16.93
N ILE A 210 17.76 18.77 -18.19
CA ILE A 210 18.54 19.31 -19.32
C ILE A 210 19.03 20.73 -19.04
N ASN A 211 18.21 21.55 -18.40
CA ASN A 211 18.56 22.93 -18.02
C ASN A 211 19.80 23.02 -17.10
N LEU A 212 20.10 21.99 -16.31
CA LEU A 212 21.27 21.95 -15.44
C LEU A 212 22.56 21.66 -16.21
N ILE A 213 22.47 20.96 -17.34
CA ILE A 213 23.63 20.44 -18.09
C ILE A 213 23.79 21.05 -19.48
N ARG A 214 22.83 21.86 -19.94
CA ARG A 214 22.84 22.45 -21.30
C ARG A 214 24.08 23.26 -21.66
N ASN A 215 24.74 23.85 -20.66
CA ASN A 215 25.94 24.66 -20.85
C ASN A 215 27.24 23.86 -20.62
N VAL A 216 27.15 22.55 -20.40
CA VAL A 216 28.32 21.67 -20.23
C VAL A 216 28.67 21.08 -21.60
N PRO A 217 29.85 21.39 -22.18
CA PRO A 217 30.25 20.85 -23.48
C PRO A 217 30.21 19.32 -23.51
N GLY A 218 29.61 18.75 -24.55
CA GLY A 218 29.49 17.29 -24.73
C GLY A 218 28.46 16.59 -23.83
N ALA A 219 27.76 17.31 -22.94
CA ALA A 219 26.77 16.70 -22.03
C ALA A 219 25.40 16.45 -22.67
N LEU A 220 25.13 17.02 -23.85
CA LEU A 220 23.89 16.83 -24.58
C LEU A 220 24.14 16.10 -25.89
N SER A 221 23.24 15.18 -26.24
CA SER A 221 23.21 14.53 -27.56
C SER A 221 22.60 15.42 -28.65
N ARG A 222 22.03 16.58 -28.28
CA ARG A 222 21.37 17.54 -29.18
C ARG A 222 21.78 18.98 -28.83
N PRO A 223 21.78 19.92 -29.80
CA PRO A 223 22.16 21.31 -29.54
C PRO A 223 21.41 21.96 -28.35
N PRO A 224 22.10 22.74 -27.48
CA PRO A 224 21.53 23.32 -26.26
C PRO A 224 20.34 24.27 -26.45
N ASP A 225 20.24 24.86 -27.63
CA ASP A 225 19.24 25.83 -28.08
C ASP A 225 17.96 25.19 -28.63
N THR A 226 17.90 23.86 -28.66
CA THR A 226 16.70 23.11 -29.03
C THR A 226 15.48 23.46 -28.17
N ASP A 227 14.29 23.53 -28.78
CA ASP A 227 13.03 23.51 -28.04
C ASP A 227 12.76 22.14 -27.40
N TRP A 228 13.08 22.04 -26.11
CA TRP A 228 12.89 20.83 -25.30
C TRP A 228 11.43 20.63 -24.82
N GLY A 229 10.53 21.61 -25.04
CA GLY A 229 9.11 21.49 -24.72
C GLY A 229 8.36 20.55 -25.67
N ARG A 230 8.93 20.30 -26.84
CA ARG A 230 8.42 19.41 -27.90
C ARG A 230 9.01 18.00 -27.84
N TYR A 231 9.26 17.48 -26.63
CA TYR A 231 9.79 16.13 -26.45
C TYR A 231 8.95 15.05 -27.14
N GLN A 232 7.62 15.19 -27.14
CA GLN A 232 6.70 14.26 -27.79
C GLN A 232 6.83 14.19 -29.32
N SER A 233 7.41 15.21 -29.96
CA SER A 233 7.71 15.25 -31.40
C SER A 233 9.20 15.05 -31.69
N THR A 234 9.99 14.67 -30.69
CA THR A 234 11.40 14.34 -30.88
C THR A 234 11.50 12.90 -31.37
N MET A 235 11.93 12.72 -32.62
CA MET A 235 12.13 11.39 -33.21
C MET A 235 13.08 10.55 -32.34
N HIS A 236 12.75 9.29 -32.13
CA HIS A 236 13.57 8.40 -31.30
C HIS A 236 14.97 8.22 -31.94
N PRO A 237 16.06 8.35 -31.16
CA PRO A 237 17.42 8.51 -31.70
C PRO A 237 17.90 7.34 -32.57
N PHE A 238 17.35 6.15 -32.35
CA PHE A 238 17.73 4.94 -33.10
C PHE A 238 16.78 4.61 -34.24
N THR A 239 15.51 4.99 -34.13
CA THR A 239 14.46 4.55 -35.08
C THR A 239 13.95 5.68 -35.96
N ARG A 240 14.27 6.94 -35.63
CA ARG A 240 13.86 8.16 -36.34
C ARG A 240 12.35 8.25 -36.66
N ILE A 241 11.54 7.55 -35.86
CA ILE A 241 10.07 7.60 -35.85
C ILE A 241 9.60 8.13 -34.50
#